data_AF-L8DIU4-F1
#
_entry.id   AF-L8DIU4-F1
#
_cell.length_a   1.000
_cell.length_b   1.000
_cell.length_c   1.000
_cell.angle_alpha   90.00
_cell.angle_beta   90.00
_cell.angle_gamma   90.00
#
_symmetry.space_group_name_H-M   'P 1'
#
loop_
_entity.id
_entity.type
_entity.pdbx_description
1 polymer ?
#
loop_
_entity_poly.entity_id
_entity_poly.type
_entity_poly.pdbx_seq_one_letter_code
_entity_poly.pdbx_strand_id
1 'polypeptide(L)'
;MVVLSNPEQSTVPVSPKPLSEALVAALAAFIVAAELIVLLRGRISRKPSRSWARRASRKFGAHFDPATGDAVPPLVASRIAALERGDRSTTGARHAAPRGESVIVFLVGEGADSERSDDVRSDGGGATTRRRRATAEYGLSEDWWHYTDVGDVESVVIMVSTRGRDKKAATAALRRLDEFDIPVHLVLQSKNTDRRVEPTTQTTAMEERRDAS
;
A
#
# COMPACT_ATOMS: atom_id res chain seq x y z
N MET A 1 33.73 -3.12 -79.88
CA MET A 1 34.66 -3.99 -79.11
C MET A 1 34.15 -3.99 -77.68
N VAL A 2 33.41 -5.01 -77.28
CA VAL A 2 32.80 -5.10 -75.95
C VAL A 2 33.70 -5.99 -75.09
N VAL A 3 34.36 -5.39 -74.11
CA VAL A 3 35.14 -6.10 -73.11
C VAL A 3 34.16 -6.53 -72.03
N LEU A 4 33.89 -7.84 -71.95
CA LEU A 4 33.14 -8.45 -70.85
C LEU A 4 34.08 -8.58 -69.65
N SER A 5 33.94 -7.68 -68.69
CA SER A 5 34.55 -7.83 -67.37
C SER A 5 33.85 -9.00 -66.66
N ASN A 6 34.46 -10.18 -66.70
CA ASN A 6 34.06 -11.30 -65.86
C ASN A 6 34.70 -11.06 -64.48
N PRO A 7 33.95 -10.71 -63.42
CA PRO A 7 34.54 -10.65 -62.09
C PRO A 7 34.93 -12.08 -61.71
N GLU A 8 36.20 -12.27 -61.32
CA GLU A 8 36.69 -13.49 -60.68
C GLU A 8 35.75 -13.86 -59.53
N GLN A 9 34.84 -14.80 -59.77
CA GLN A 9 34.06 -15.43 -58.73
C GLN A 9 35.04 -16.23 -57.89
N SER A 10 35.47 -15.66 -56.77
CA SER A 10 36.22 -16.36 -55.73
C SER A 10 35.49 -17.68 -55.39
N THR A 11 36.04 -18.80 -55.85
CA THR A 11 35.50 -20.16 -55.67
C THR A 11 35.86 -20.76 -54.32
N VAL A 12 36.33 -19.97 -53.35
CA VAL A 12 36.56 -20.45 -51.99
C VAL A 12 35.19 -20.71 -51.37
N PRO A 13 34.81 -21.97 -51.06
CA PRO A 13 33.59 -22.23 -50.31
C PRO A 13 33.82 -21.64 -48.93
N VAL A 14 33.20 -20.50 -48.64
CA VAL A 14 33.04 -20.03 -47.26
C VAL A 14 32.12 -21.04 -46.59
N SER A 15 32.73 -22.08 -46.02
CA SER A 15 32.02 -23.11 -45.28
C SER A 15 31.18 -22.38 -44.23
N PRO A 16 29.83 -22.49 -44.27
CA PRO A 16 29.04 -22.01 -43.16
C PRO A 16 29.63 -22.71 -41.93
N LYS A 17 29.92 -21.94 -40.88
CA LYS A 17 30.38 -22.49 -39.60
C LYS A 17 29.12 -22.62 -38.73
N PRO A 18 28.25 -23.62 -38.97
CA PRO A 18 26.95 -23.71 -38.31
C PRO A 18 27.11 -23.75 -36.79
N LEU A 19 28.23 -24.29 -36.30
CA LEU A 19 28.55 -24.31 -34.87
C LEU A 19 28.81 -22.90 -34.30
N SER A 20 29.54 -22.06 -35.03
CA SER A 20 29.83 -20.69 -34.61
C SER A 20 28.57 -19.82 -34.68
N GLU A 21 27.76 -19.97 -35.71
CA GLU A 21 26.46 -19.28 -35.82
C GLU A 21 25.49 -19.71 -34.72
N ALA A 22 25.38 -21.02 -34.46
CA ALA A 22 24.54 -21.54 -33.38
C ALA A 22 24.99 -21.05 -32.01
N LEU A 23 26.30 -20.96 -31.75
CA LEU A 23 26.84 -20.41 -30.50
C LEU A 23 26.49 -18.94 -30.31
N VAL A 24 26.64 -18.13 -31.36
CA VAL A 24 26.28 -16.70 -31.31
C VAL A 24 24.78 -16.53 -31.11
N ALA A 25 23.95 -17.30 -31.82
CA ALA A 25 22.51 -17.29 -31.65
C ALA A 25 22.08 -17.72 -30.24
N ALA A 26 22.72 -18.77 -29.69
CA ALA A 26 22.46 -19.23 -28.32
C ALA A 26 22.85 -18.19 -27.28
N LEU A 27 23.99 -17.52 -27.45
CA LEU A 27 24.42 -16.43 -26.57
C LEU A 27 23.45 -15.25 -26.62
N ALA A 28 23.05 -14.83 -27.82
CA ALA A 28 22.07 -13.77 -28.00
C ALA A 28 20.72 -14.13 -27.34
N ALA A 29 20.23 -15.36 -27.55
CA ALA A 29 19.02 -15.87 -26.92
C ALA A 29 19.13 -15.90 -25.39
N PHE A 30 20.29 -16.25 -24.84
CA PHE A 30 20.52 -16.27 -23.40
C PHE A 30 20.45 -14.86 -22.78
N ILE A 31 21.04 -13.87 -23.43
CA ILE A 31 20.99 -12.47 -22.99
C ILE A 31 19.53 -11.98 -23.00
N VAL A 32 18.81 -12.21 -24.10
CA VAL A 32 17.40 -11.83 -24.24
C VAL A 32 16.54 -12.53 -23.18
N ALA A 33 16.75 -13.82 -22.93
CA ALA A 33 16.04 -14.59 -21.91
C ALA A 33 16.34 -14.04 -20.50
N ALA A 34 17.58 -13.69 -20.19
CA ALA A 34 17.97 -13.11 -18.91
C ALA A 34 17.27 -11.77 -18.66
N GLU A 35 17.23 -10.89 -19.67
CA GLU A 35 16.50 -9.61 -19.57
C GLU A 35 14.99 -9.82 -19.40
N LEU A 36 14.41 -10.77 -20.13
CA LEU A 36 13.01 -11.16 -19.97
C LEU A 36 12.72 -11.62 -18.55
N ILE A 37 13.58 -12.45 -17.96
CA ILE A 37 13.42 -12.92 -16.59
C ILE A 37 13.52 -11.76 -15.60
N VAL A 38 14.47 -10.83 -15.78
CA VAL A 38 14.59 -9.64 -14.93
C VAL A 38 13.35 -8.76 -15.04
N LEU A 39 12.84 -8.55 -16.25
CA LEU A 39 11.64 -7.77 -16.52
C LEU A 39 10.38 -8.42 -15.94
N LEU A 40 10.24 -9.74 -16.09
CA LEU A 40 9.15 -10.55 -15.51
C LEU A 40 9.19 -10.55 -13.99
N ARG A 41 10.37 -10.76 -13.39
CA ARG A 41 10.56 -10.73 -11.93
C ARG A 41 10.26 -9.34 -11.37
N GLY A 42 10.65 -8.31 -12.12
CA GLY A 42 10.34 -6.92 -11.84
C GLY A 42 8.84 -6.62 -11.86
N ARG A 43 8.04 -7.28 -12.70
CA ARG A 43 6.59 -7.04 -12.86
C ARG A 43 5.72 -7.90 -11.92
N ILE A 44 6.06 -9.16 -11.75
CA ILE A 44 5.30 -10.14 -10.96
C ILE A 44 5.44 -9.87 -9.46
N SER A 45 6.60 -9.36 -9.01
CA SER A 45 6.84 -9.09 -7.59
C SER A 45 6.28 -7.74 -7.09
N ARG A 46 5.59 -6.94 -7.92
CA ARG A 46 5.10 -5.60 -7.54
C ARG A 46 3.80 -5.62 -6.75
N LYS A 47 3.01 -6.68 -6.86
CA LYS A 47 1.70 -6.75 -6.23
C LYS A 47 1.80 -7.12 -4.74
N PRO A 48 1.15 -6.38 -3.83
CA PRO A 48 0.94 -6.82 -2.47
C PRO A 48 0.16 -8.15 -2.45
N SER A 49 0.55 -9.05 -1.55
CA SER A 49 -0.12 -10.34 -1.37
C SER A 49 -0.17 -10.70 0.11
N ARG A 50 -1.09 -11.58 0.51
CA ARG A 50 -1.23 -12.02 1.91
C ARG A 50 0.04 -12.67 2.46
N SER A 51 0.76 -13.44 1.63
CA SER A 51 2.03 -14.06 2.01
C SER A 51 3.17 -13.05 2.11
N TRP A 52 3.15 -11.98 1.32
CA TRP A 52 4.07 -10.87 1.49
C TRP A 52 3.73 -10.09 2.77
N ALA A 53 2.47 -9.71 2.98
CA ALA A 53 2.04 -8.92 4.14
C ALA A 53 2.42 -9.62 5.45
N ARG A 54 2.13 -10.92 5.59
CA ARG A 54 2.54 -11.71 6.76
C ARG A 54 4.06 -11.77 6.99
N ARG A 55 4.85 -11.78 5.91
CA ARG A 55 6.32 -11.80 6.02
C ARG A 55 6.87 -10.42 6.36
N ALA A 56 6.35 -9.38 5.72
CA ALA A 56 6.75 -8.00 5.96
C ALA A 56 6.38 -7.58 7.39
N SER A 57 5.18 -7.93 7.85
CA SER A 57 4.70 -7.60 9.19
C SER A 57 5.59 -8.20 10.28
N ARG A 58 5.97 -9.47 10.14
CA ARG A 58 6.93 -10.12 11.06
C ARG A 58 8.33 -9.55 10.99
N LYS A 59 8.76 -9.11 9.79
CA LYS A 59 10.11 -8.60 9.58
C LYS A 59 10.31 -7.21 10.20
N PHE A 60 9.28 -6.37 10.15
CA PHE A 60 9.33 -4.96 10.57
C PHE A 60 8.40 -4.69 11.77
N GLY A 61 8.11 -5.71 12.59
CA GLY A 61 7.29 -5.57 13.80
C GLY A 61 5.82 -5.14 13.59
N ALA A 62 5.33 -4.95 12.36
CA ALA A 62 3.98 -4.47 12.13
C ALA A 62 2.91 -5.50 12.49
N HIS A 63 1.79 -5.01 13.04
CA HIS A 63 0.59 -5.80 13.28
C HIS A 63 -0.15 -6.04 11.97
N PHE A 64 -0.40 -7.30 11.64
CA PHE A 64 -1.18 -7.71 10.48
C PHE A 64 -2.16 -8.79 10.91
N ASP A 65 -3.45 -8.46 10.91
CA ASP A 65 -4.51 -9.44 11.11
C ASP A 65 -5.18 -9.76 9.77
N PRO A 66 -4.97 -10.98 9.24
CA PRO A 66 -5.59 -11.37 8.00
C PRO A 66 -7.10 -11.68 8.11
N ALA A 67 -7.67 -11.70 9.31
CA ALA A 67 -9.11 -11.91 9.54
C ALA A 67 -9.91 -10.59 9.55
N THR A 68 -9.30 -9.48 9.96
CA THR A 68 -9.89 -8.13 9.96
C THR A 68 -10.35 -7.68 8.56
N GLY A 69 -9.76 -8.21 7.49
CA GLY A 69 -10.19 -7.93 6.11
C GLY A 69 -9.70 -6.58 5.60
N ASP A 70 -10.58 -5.85 4.90
CA ASP A 70 -10.23 -4.64 4.14
C ASP A 70 -10.34 -3.35 4.99
N ALA A 71 -10.83 -3.45 6.23
CA ALA A 71 -11.10 -2.31 7.11
C ALA A 71 -9.92 -1.98 8.06
N VAL A 72 -9.97 -0.77 8.63
CA VAL A 72 -9.06 -0.36 9.71
C VAL A 72 -9.27 -1.27 10.93
N PRO A 73 -8.19 -1.74 11.60
CA PRO A 73 -8.33 -2.60 12.77
C PRO A 73 -9.20 -1.96 13.86
N PRO A 74 -10.11 -2.71 14.52
CA PRO A 74 -11.03 -2.17 15.52
C PRO A 74 -10.32 -1.42 16.66
N LEU A 75 -9.13 -1.88 17.04
CA LEU A 75 -8.30 -1.20 18.04
C LEU A 75 -7.95 0.22 17.58
N VAL A 76 -7.48 0.38 16.35
CA VAL A 76 -7.14 1.69 15.78
C VAL A 76 -8.39 2.54 15.60
N ALA A 77 -9.50 1.97 15.11
CA ALA A 77 -10.77 2.68 14.96
C ALA A 77 -11.28 3.23 16.31
N SER A 78 -11.17 2.44 17.39
CA SER A 78 -11.55 2.88 18.74
C SER A 78 -10.65 4.01 19.26
N ARG A 79 -9.36 4.00 18.91
CA ARG A 79 -8.41 5.06 19.27
C ARG A 79 -8.69 6.36 18.52
N ILE A 80 -8.96 6.27 17.22
CA ILE A 80 -9.42 7.41 16.41
C ILE A 80 -10.65 8.06 17.06
N ALA A 81 -11.65 7.26 17.42
CA ALA A 81 -12.87 7.75 18.07
C ALA A 81 -12.62 8.33 19.48
N ALA A 82 -11.60 7.85 20.21
CA ALA A 82 -11.20 8.40 21.50
C ALA A 82 -10.52 9.77 21.33
N LEU A 83 -9.55 9.86 20.42
CA LEU A 83 -8.84 11.11 20.10
C LEU A 83 -9.80 12.20 19.59
N GLU A 84 -10.79 11.84 18.77
CA GLU A 84 -11.81 12.77 18.28
C GLU A 84 -12.74 13.31 19.35
N ARG A 85 -12.97 12.52 20.40
CA ARG A 85 -13.70 12.94 21.60
C ARG A 85 -12.83 13.79 22.54
N GLY A 86 -11.55 13.97 22.22
CA GLY A 86 -10.58 14.66 23.07
C GLY A 86 -10.11 13.81 24.26
N ASP A 87 -10.33 12.50 24.21
CA ASP A 87 -9.85 11.55 25.22
C ASP A 87 -8.34 11.39 25.04
N ARG A 88 -7.59 12.15 25.86
CA ARG A 88 -6.13 12.10 25.91
C ARG A 88 -5.75 10.80 26.61
N SER A 89 -5.41 9.78 25.83
CA SER A 89 -4.97 8.50 26.39
C SER A 89 -3.69 8.66 27.22
N THR A 90 -3.86 8.78 28.53
CA THR A 90 -2.80 8.72 29.54
C THR A 90 -2.37 7.27 29.75
N THR A 91 -1.70 6.66 28.78
CA THR A 91 -1.09 5.31 28.98
C THR A 91 0.39 5.41 29.34
N GLY A 92 0.83 6.52 29.92
CA GLY A 92 2.16 6.66 30.50
C GLY A 92 2.11 7.54 31.74
N ALA A 93 2.38 6.92 32.90
CA ALA A 93 2.85 7.50 34.17
C ALA A 93 2.29 8.87 34.62
N ARG A 94 1.88 8.96 35.89
CA ARG A 94 1.52 10.21 36.61
C ARG A 94 2.62 11.29 36.67
N HIS A 95 3.76 11.07 35.99
CA HIS A 95 4.92 11.95 35.94
C HIS A 95 5.45 12.22 34.52
N ALA A 96 4.76 11.77 33.47
CA ALA A 96 5.11 12.18 32.11
C ALA A 96 4.54 13.58 31.85
N ALA A 97 5.40 14.52 31.41
CA ALA A 97 4.97 15.81 30.89
C ALA A 97 3.85 15.61 29.86
N PRO A 98 2.88 16.53 29.73
CA PRO A 98 1.80 16.40 28.78
C PRO A 98 2.40 16.20 27.38
N ARG A 99 2.32 14.95 26.87
CA ARG A 99 2.62 14.67 25.47
C ARG A 99 1.66 15.50 24.63
N GLY A 100 2.16 15.98 23.49
CA GLY A 100 1.41 16.76 22.53
C GLY A 100 0.15 16.03 22.05
N GLU A 101 -0.56 16.68 21.15
CA GLU A 101 -1.81 16.18 20.59
C GLU A 101 -1.54 14.94 19.73
N SER A 102 -1.94 13.76 20.21
CA SER A 102 -1.70 12.50 19.51
C SER A 102 -2.44 12.42 18.17
N VAL A 103 -1.76 11.92 17.13
CA VAL A 103 -2.28 11.74 15.77
C VAL A 103 -2.03 10.31 15.28
N ILE A 104 -2.99 9.76 14.53
CA ILE A 104 -2.85 8.49 13.81
C ILE A 104 -2.60 8.79 12.33
N VAL A 105 -1.49 8.28 11.80
CA VAL A 105 -1.08 8.53 10.41
C VAL A 105 -1.53 7.39 9.51
N PHE A 106 -2.19 7.71 8.40
CA PHE A 106 -2.57 6.77 7.34
C PHE A 106 -1.61 6.93 6.16
N LEU A 107 -0.93 5.85 5.80
CA LEU A 107 -0.11 5.76 4.58
C LEU A 107 -0.86 4.91 3.56
N VAL A 108 -1.45 5.58 2.58
CA VAL A 108 -2.38 4.96 1.61
C VAL A 108 -1.68 4.68 0.30
N GLY A 109 -1.84 3.44 -0.15
CA GLY A 109 -1.27 2.90 -1.38
C GLY A 109 -2.17 3.03 -2.60
N GLU A 110 -1.60 2.73 -3.78
CA GLU A 110 -2.33 2.78 -5.06
C GLU A 110 -3.53 1.81 -5.03
N GLY A 111 -4.74 2.36 -5.16
CA GLY A 111 -5.98 1.58 -5.20
C GLY A 111 -6.40 0.99 -3.85
N ALA A 112 -5.82 1.50 -2.76
CA ALA A 112 -6.36 1.32 -1.41
C ALA A 112 -7.23 2.53 -1.07
N ASP A 113 -8.35 2.29 -0.39
CA ASP A 113 -9.27 3.33 0.03
C ASP A 113 -9.22 3.47 1.55
N SER A 114 -9.04 4.69 2.05
CA SER A 114 -9.48 5.03 3.40
C SER A 114 -10.98 5.32 3.30
N GLU A 115 -11.84 4.61 4.05
CA GLU A 115 -13.30 4.87 4.12
C GLU A 115 -13.65 6.32 4.56
N ARG A 116 -12.63 7.15 4.80
CA ARG A 116 -12.73 8.52 5.27
C ARG A 116 -12.51 9.58 4.19
N SER A 117 -12.14 9.19 2.98
CA SER A 117 -11.87 10.15 1.90
C SER A 117 -13.13 10.79 1.30
N ASP A 118 -14.34 10.31 1.59
CA ASP A 118 -15.57 10.84 0.97
C ASP A 118 -16.15 12.09 1.67
N ASP A 119 -15.76 12.40 2.91
CA ASP A 119 -16.29 13.57 3.63
C ASP A 119 -15.44 14.85 3.45
N VAL A 120 -14.37 14.84 2.64
CA VAL A 120 -13.34 15.90 2.67
C VAL A 120 -12.95 16.42 1.28
N ARG A 121 -13.92 16.61 0.39
CA ARG A 121 -13.74 17.48 -0.79
C ARG A 121 -14.68 18.68 -0.85
N SER A 122 -15.22 19.09 0.30
CA SER A 122 -15.91 20.36 0.47
C SER A 122 -15.51 21.02 1.79
N ASP A 123 -14.40 21.77 1.82
CA ASP A 123 -14.44 23.07 2.49
C ASP A 123 -13.31 23.96 2.00
N GLY A 124 -13.68 24.90 1.13
CA GLY A 124 -12.84 26.01 0.74
C GLY A 124 -13.17 27.22 1.61
N GLY A 125 -12.20 27.65 2.42
CA GLY A 125 -12.13 29.02 2.93
C GLY A 125 -12.52 29.20 4.40
N GLY A 126 -11.67 29.95 5.12
CA GLY A 126 -12.05 30.58 6.40
C GLY A 126 -11.33 30.02 7.61
N ALA A 127 -10.18 30.60 7.93
CA ALA A 127 -9.50 30.39 9.21
C ALA A 127 -10.38 30.91 10.37
N THR A 128 -10.92 30.00 11.19
CA THR A 128 -11.05 30.12 12.65
C THR A 128 -11.48 28.76 13.22
N THR A 129 -10.71 28.24 14.20
CA THR A 129 -10.88 26.92 14.84
C THR A 129 -10.67 25.71 13.92
N ARG A 130 -9.42 25.49 13.48
CA ARG A 130 -9.01 24.20 12.92
C ARG A 130 -9.10 23.16 14.03
N ARG A 131 -10.26 22.49 14.14
CA ARG A 131 -10.41 21.24 14.91
C ARG A 131 -9.35 20.30 14.37
N ARG A 132 -8.21 20.21 15.06
CA ARG A 132 -7.07 19.43 14.61
C ARG A 132 -7.53 17.98 14.57
N ARG A 133 -7.35 17.35 13.40
CA ARG A 133 -7.87 16.03 13.14
C ARG A 133 -7.00 15.02 13.88
N ALA A 134 -7.64 14.05 14.54
CA ALA A 134 -6.99 12.88 15.14
C ALA A 134 -6.25 12.01 14.11
N THR A 135 -6.46 12.25 12.82
CA THR A 135 -5.90 11.47 11.72
C THR A 135 -5.30 12.36 10.64
N ALA A 136 -4.17 11.94 10.09
CA ALA A 136 -3.54 12.54 8.91
C ALA A 136 -3.32 11.47 7.84
N GLU A 137 -3.54 11.79 6.57
CA GLU A 137 -3.41 10.85 5.46
C GLU A 137 -2.33 11.33 4.48
N TYR A 138 -1.48 10.41 4.04
CA TYR A 138 -0.38 10.65 3.12
C TYR A 138 -0.17 9.45 2.19
N GLY A 139 0.50 9.66 1.06
CA GLY A 139 0.95 8.57 0.21
C GLY A 139 2.08 7.73 0.83
N LEU A 140 2.19 6.46 0.45
CA LEU A 140 3.25 5.54 0.95
C LEU A 140 4.69 6.04 0.74
N SER A 141 4.92 6.88 -0.26
CA SER A 141 6.26 7.41 -0.59
C SER A 141 6.49 8.82 -0.06
N GLU A 142 5.48 9.44 0.54
CA GLU A 142 5.57 10.80 1.05
C GLU A 142 6.36 10.85 2.36
N ASP A 143 7.09 11.94 2.51
CA ASP A 143 7.91 12.21 3.69
C ASP A 143 7.04 12.93 4.74
N TRP A 144 6.04 12.21 5.24
CA TRP A 144 4.99 12.71 6.14
C TRP A 144 5.52 13.37 7.42
N TRP A 145 6.72 12.98 7.88
CA TRP A 145 7.41 13.53 9.06
C TRP A 145 7.82 15.00 8.91
N HIS A 146 7.77 15.56 7.69
CA HIS A 146 7.92 17.00 7.49
C HIS A 146 6.66 17.79 7.85
N TYR A 147 5.51 17.11 7.91
CA TYR A 147 4.20 17.73 8.15
C TYR A 147 3.58 17.34 9.49
N THR A 148 3.96 16.18 10.03
CA THR A 148 3.52 15.68 11.34
C THR A 148 4.73 15.40 12.20
N ASP A 149 4.75 15.95 13.43
CA ASP A 149 5.80 15.65 14.39
C ASP A 149 5.75 14.16 14.76
N VAL A 150 6.87 13.48 14.61
CA VAL A 150 7.03 12.05 14.95
C VAL A 150 6.70 11.79 16.42
N GLY A 151 6.97 12.76 17.30
CA GLY A 151 6.65 12.67 18.73
C GLY A 151 5.16 12.70 19.06
N ASP A 152 4.33 13.21 18.15
CA ASP A 152 2.88 13.28 18.25
C ASP A 152 2.19 12.05 17.60
N VAL A 153 2.93 11.20 16.88
CA VAL A 153 2.34 10.03 16.22
C VAL A 153 2.13 8.89 17.21
N GLU A 154 0.87 8.53 17.45
CA GLU A 154 0.51 7.40 18.31
C GLU A 154 0.67 6.05 17.58
N SER A 155 0.24 5.99 16.31
CA SER A 155 0.38 4.80 15.48
C SER A 155 0.30 5.15 13.98
N VAL A 156 0.81 4.25 13.14
CA VAL A 156 0.73 4.35 11.69
C VAL A 156 -0.05 3.19 11.10
N VAL A 157 -1.03 3.49 10.25
CA VAL A 157 -1.79 2.51 9.47
C VAL A 157 -1.31 2.55 8.03
N ILE A 158 -0.76 1.45 7.54
CA ILE A 158 -0.36 1.29 6.14
C ILE A 158 -1.45 0.52 5.43
N MET A 159 -2.09 1.15 4.44
CA MET A 159 -3.16 0.55 3.65
C MET A 159 -2.65 0.25 2.25
N VAL A 160 -2.69 -1.03 1.86
CA VAL A 160 -2.23 -1.48 0.54
C VAL A 160 -3.27 -2.36 -0.11
N SER A 161 -3.40 -2.26 -1.42
CA SER A 161 -4.36 -3.03 -2.19
C SER A 161 -3.69 -4.20 -2.91
N THR A 162 -4.34 -5.36 -2.92
CA THR A 162 -3.90 -6.51 -3.74
C THR A 162 -3.93 -6.22 -5.24
N ARG A 163 -4.69 -5.20 -5.67
CA ARG A 163 -4.72 -4.71 -7.05
C ARG A 163 -3.59 -3.71 -7.34
N GLY A 164 -3.06 -3.06 -6.31
CA GLY A 164 -1.97 -2.09 -6.37
C GLY A 164 -0.63 -2.71 -6.78
N ARG A 165 0.34 -1.85 -7.09
CA ARG A 165 1.73 -2.21 -7.46
C ARG A 165 2.78 -1.60 -6.53
N ASP A 166 2.32 -1.23 -5.35
CA ASP A 166 2.95 -0.44 -4.31
C ASP A 166 3.70 -1.29 -3.27
N LYS A 167 3.82 -2.61 -3.47
CA LYS A 167 4.56 -3.51 -2.55
C LYS A 167 5.95 -2.99 -2.19
N LYS A 168 6.68 -2.43 -3.15
CA LYS A 168 8.03 -1.88 -2.93
C LYS A 168 7.97 -0.61 -2.07
N ALA A 169 7.04 0.30 -2.36
CA ALA A 169 6.84 1.51 -1.59
C ALA A 169 6.42 1.19 -0.14
N ALA A 170 5.45 0.29 0.04
CA ALA A 170 5.01 -0.18 1.35
C ALA A 170 6.15 -0.85 2.15
N THR A 171 7.00 -1.65 1.48
CA THR A 171 8.18 -2.23 2.14
C THR A 171 9.20 -1.17 2.55
N ALA A 172 9.38 -0.12 1.74
CA ALA A 172 10.26 1.00 2.07
C ALA A 172 9.70 1.83 3.23
N ALA A 173 8.39 2.09 3.24
CA ALA A 173 7.69 2.76 4.33
C ALA A 173 7.82 1.98 5.64
N LEU A 174 7.55 0.66 5.63
CA LEU A 174 7.73 -0.21 6.79
C LEU A 174 9.16 -0.15 7.34
N ARG A 175 10.16 -0.16 6.45
CA ARG A 175 11.57 -0.07 6.88
C ARG A 175 11.88 1.26 7.57
N ARG A 176 11.36 2.38 7.05
CA ARG A 176 11.55 3.69 7.68
C ARG A 176 10.83 3.76 9.04
N LEU A 177 9.62 3.19 9.13
CA LEU A 177 8.85 3.20 10.37
C LEU A 177 9.46 2.34 11.47
N ASP A 178 10.14 1.25 11.11
CA ASP A 178 10.95 0.43 12.02
C ASP A 178 12.06 1.24 12.70
N GLU A 179 12.56 2.32 12.07
CA GLU A 179 13.57 3.21 12.64
C GLU A 179 12.99 4.17 13.70
N PHE A 180 11.69 4.47 13.65
CA PHE A 180 11.02 5.40 14.56
C PHE A 180 10.41 4.74 15.81
N ASP A 181 10.41 3.40 15.89
CA ASP A 181 9.80 2.62 16.97
C ASP A 181 8.32 2.97 17.22
N ILE A 182 7.58 3.28 16.14
CA ILE A 182 6.15 3.60 16.20
C ILE A 182 5.32 2.34 15.94
N PRO A 183 4.23 2.09 16.69
CA PRO A 183 3.31 0.99 16.38
C PRO A 183 2.74 1.08 14.95
N VAL A 184 2.98 0.05 14.14
CA VAL A 184 2.50 -0.02 12.76
C VAL A 184 1.43 -1.09 12.59
N HIS A 185 0.34 -0.73 11.91
CA HIS A 185 -0.71 -1.64 11.48
C HIS A 185 -0.70 -1.74 9.95
N LEU A 186 -0.51 -2.94 9.40
CA LEU A 186 -0.59 -3.20 7.97
C LEU A 186 -1.98 -3.75 7.63
N VAL A 187 -2.66 -3.13 6.67
CA VAL A 187 -3.97 -3.56 6.15
C VAL A 187 -3.81 -3.90 4.66
N LEU A 188 -4.27 -5.09 4.29
CA LEU A 188 -4.23 -5.57 2.90
C LEU A 188 -5.65 -5.70 2.36
N GLN A 189 -6.03 -4.79 1.46
CA GLN A 189 -7.37 -4.72 0.87
C GLN A 189 -7.49 -5.62 -0.37
N SER A 190 -8.57 -6.40 -0.42
CA SER A 190 -8.77 -7.48 -1.40
C SER A 190 -9.92 -7.24 -2.38
N LYS A 191 -10.92 -6.41 -2.06
CA LYS A 191 -12.07 -6.15 -2.94
C LYS A 191 -12.70 -4.77 -2.71
N ASN A 192 -13.45 -4.32 -3.73
CA ASN A 192 -14.19 -3.06 -3.78
C ASN A 192 -14.79 -2.68 -2.43
N THR A 193 -14.41 -1.51 -1.94
CA THR A 193 -15.21 -0.69 -1.03
C THR A 193 -16.47 -0.25 -1.78
N ASP A 194 -17.37 -1.19 -2.03
CA ASP A 194 -18.71 -0.92 -2.56
C ASP A 194 -19.72 -1.79 -1.79
N ARG A 195 -19.42 -2.03 -0.51
CA ARG A 195 -20.43 -2.52 0.42
C ARG A 195 -21.20 -1.31 0.93
N ARG A 196 -22.04 -0.79 0.04
CA ARG A 196 -23.30 -0.14 0.37
C ARG A 196 -23.86 -0.84 1.60
N VAL A 197 -23.99 -0.09 2.69
CA VAL A 197 -24.80 -0.47 3.84
C VAL A 197 -26.18 -0.82 3.28
N GLU A 198 -26.52 -2.11 3.19
CA GLU A 198 -27.91 -2.50 3.13
C GLU A 198 -28.49 -2.14 4.50
N PRO A 199 -29.42 -1.16 4.60
CA PRO A 199 -30.19 -1.03 5.82
C PRO A 199 -30.91 -2.37 6.00
N THR A 200 -30.51 -3.09 7.03
CA THR A 200 -31.26 -4.23 7.51
C THR A 200 -32.59 -3.66 7.99
N THR A 201 -33.59 -3.67 7.12
CA THR A 201 -34.99 -3.50 7.51
C THR A 201 -35.32 -4.72 8.38
N GLN A 202 -34.95 -4.67 9.66
CA GLN A 202 -35.45 -5.59 10.65
C GLN A 202 -36.95 -5.35 10.74
N THR A 203 -37.68 -6.23 10.06
CA THR A 203 -38.92 -6.83 10.52
C THR A 203 -39.14 -6.61 12.02
N THR A 204 -39.86 -5.55 12.36
CA THR A 204 -40.57 -5.43 13.64
C THR A 204 -42.05 -5.48 13.32
N ALA A 205 -42.48 -6.65 12.86
CA ALA A 205 -43.87 -7.05 12.85
C ALA A 205 -44.09 -7.92 14.08
N MET A 206 -44.34 -7.27 15.22
CA MET A 206 -45.06 -7.75 16.41
C MET A 206 -44.67 -6.78 17.52
N GLU A 207 -45.60 -5.91 17.91
CA GLU A 207 -46.02 -5.74 19.30
C GLU A 207 -46.87 -4.45 19.45
N GLU A 208 -48.09 -4.44 18.92
CA GLU A 208 -49.16 -3.58 19.49
C GLU A 208 -50.54 -4.15 19.16
N ARG A 209 -50.78 -5.38 19.64
CA ARG A 209 -52.10 -5.79 20.12
C ARG A 209 -52.01 -5.74 21.64
N ARG A 210 -52.34 -4.60 22.23
CA ARG A 210 -52.91 -4.44 23.57
C ARG A 210 -53.18 -2.96 23.80
N ASP A 211 -54.40 -2.68 24.25
CA ASP A 211 -54.82 -1.51 25.01
C ASP A 211 -55.24 -0.25 24.22
N ALA A 212 -56.50 -0.25 23.76
CA ALA A 212 -57.43 0.82 24.10
C ALA A 212 -58.87 0.28 24.05
N SER A 213 -59.52 0.34 25.21
CA SER A 213 -60.93 0.05 25.49
C SER A 213 -61.88 0.99 24.73
#